data_AF-A0A068NPL0-F1
#
_entry.id   AF-A0A068NPL0-F1
#
_cell.length_a   1.000
_cell.length_b   1.000
_cell.length_c   1.000
_cell.angle_alpha   90.00
_cell.angle_beta   90.00
_cell.angle_gamma   90.00
#
_symmetry.space_group_name_H-M   'P 1'
#
loop_
_entity.id
_entity.type
_entity.pdbx_description
1 polymer ?
#
loop_
_entity_poly.entity_id
_entity_poly.type
_entity_poly.pdbx_seq_one_letter_code
_entity_poly.pdbx_strand_id
1 'polypeptide(L)'
;MPNLAALDSVEPVGSEIAPLAPSVAEGLFRDQGPVDADGLVIPEFWRPCPRRWAAIALSVRQKWSAEYLAKVANTPPPKAKRSGSGATRFTTDYAVRWGRDQGWKLIERERFDHLTKRHHDLEFGVDAMFINPAGGRIGVQGAGKSEKAPHYQRFMDAGGPAKARDRAVTVVYVEFVRGNYTPVLEEKWT
;
A
#
# COMPACT_ATOMS: atom_id res chain seq x y z
N MET A 1 42.96 49.52 -67.61
CA MET A 1 42.17 50.75 -67.36
C MET A 1 40.69 50.38 -67.49
N PRO A 2 39.71 50.79 -66.66
CA PRO A 2 39.53 51.07 -65.20
C PRO A 2 38.84 49.85 -64.50
N ASN A 3 38.75 49.64 -63.17
CA ASN A 3 38.16 50.28 -61.96
C ASN A 3 36.70 49.89 -61.59
N LEU A 4 36.59 49.24 -60.40
CA LEU A 4 35.52 49.15 -59.39
C LEU A 4 34.02 49.07 -59.78
N ALA A 5 33.37 47.93 -59.46
CA ALA A 5 32.15 47.87 -58.62
C ALA A 5 31.76 46.41 -58.29
N ALA A 6 31.29 46.20 -57.05
CA ALA A 6 30.55 45.04 -56.52
C ALA A 6 31.31 43.73 -56.23
N LEU A 7 32.02 43.72 -55.11
CA LEU A 7 32.25 42.51 -54.30
C LEU A 7 31.86 42.86 -52.87
N ASP A 8 30.62 42.55 -52.50
CA ASP A 8 30.16 42.57 -51.13
C ASP A 8 29.86 41.13 -50.69
N SER A 9 30.68 40.67 -49.73
CA SER A 9 30.23 40.03 -48.50
C SER A 9 29.49 38.69 -48.61
N VAL A 10 30.25 37.60 -48.67
CA VAL A 10 29.82 36.30 -48.14
C VAL A 10 30.39 36.16 -46.73
N GLU A 11 29.63 36.58 -45.74
CA GLU A 11 29.87 36.19 -44.35
C GLU A 11 29.34 34.76 -44.10
N PRO A 12 30.01 33.98 -43.24
CA PRO A 12 29.57 32.63 -42.90
C PRO A 12 28.23 32.69 -42.13
N VAL A 13 27.31 31.81 -42.51
CA VAL A 13 26.07 31.54 -41.77
C VAL A 13 26.44 31.06 -40.36
N GLY A 14 26.56 32.01 -39.44
CA GLY A 14 26.50 31.76 -38.02
C GLY A 14 25.08 31.36 -37.69
N SER A 15 24.82 30.05 -37.58
CA SER A 15 23.63 29.57 -36.90
C SER A 15 23.81 29.86 -35.41
N GLU A 16 23.20 30.94 -34.94
CA GLU A 16 22.91 31.15 -33.52
C GLU A 16 22.13 29.93 -33.01
N ILE A 17 22.84 28.96 -32.43
CA ILE A 17 22.23 28.02 -31.52
C ILE A 17 22.00 28.82 -30.25
N ALA A 18 20.76 29.28 -30.07
CA ALA A 18 20.30 29.86 -28.82
C ALA A 18 20.77 28.94 -27.66
N PRO A 19 21.37 29.49 -26.59
CA PRO A 19 21.75 28.68 -25.45
C PRO A 19 20.47 28.05 -24.87
N LEU A 20 20.32 26.74 -25.11
CA LEU A 20 19.30 25.93 -24.45
C LEU A 20 19.42 26.19 -22.95
N ALA A 21 18.34 26.71 -22.37
CA ALA A 21 18.24 27.01 -20.95
C ALA A 21 18.76 25.82 -20.11
N PRO A 22 19.51 26.06 -19.03
CA PRO A 22 20.16 25.02 -18.23
C PRO A 22 19.20 24.08 -17.48
N SER A 23 17.88 24.16 -17.69
CA SER A 23 16.89 23.47 -16.85
C SER A 23 16.34 22.15 -17.41
N VAL A 24 16.73 21.72 -18.63
CA VAL A 24 16.22 20.45 -19.21
C VAL A 24 17.26 19.32 -19.13
N ALA A 25 18.55 19.64 -19.04
CA ALA A 25 19.61 18.62 -18.93
C ALA A 25 19.80 18.08 -17.49
N GLU A 26 19.40 18.82 -16.45
CA GLU A 26 19.52 18.38 -15.05
C GLU A 26 18.46 17.35 -14.62
N GLY A 27 17.41 17.14 -15.42
CA GLY A 27 16.30 16.24 -15.08
C GLY A 27 16.52 14.77 -15.45
N LEU A 28 17.41 14.46 -16.41
CA LEU A 28 17.57 13.10 -16.97
C LEU A 28 18.64 12.24 -16.28
N PHE A 29 19.50 12.84 -15.45
CA PHE A 29 20.60 12.13 -14.78
C PHE A 29 20.39 11.92 -13.27
N ARG A 30 19.33 12.48 -12.67
CA ARG A 30 19.12 12.44 -11.21
C ARG A 30 18.76 11.06 -10.63
N ASP A 31 18.32 10.11 -11.46
CA ASP A 31 17.80 8.82 -10.96
C ASP A 31 18.71 7.60 -11.19
N GLN A 32 19.93 7.75 -11.74
CA GLN A 32 20.78 6.60 -12.10
C GLN A 32 21.70 6.09 -10.97
N GLY A 33 21.79 6.79 -9.84
CA GLY A 33 22.65 6.42 -8.70
C GLY A 33 24.10 6.92 -8.81
N PRO A 34 24.94 6.67 -7.79
CA PRO A 34 26.32 7.15 -7.75
C PRO A 34 27.18 6.50 -8.83
N VAL A 35 28.01 7.32 -9.49
CA VAL A 35 28.99 6.89 -10.50
C VAL A 35 30.40 6.82 -9.89
N ASP A 36 31.25 5.96 -10.42
CA ASP A 36 32.67 5.90 -10.07
C ASP A 36 33.52 6.89 -10.87
N ALA A 37 34.84 6.88 -10.65
CA ALA A 37 35.79 7.78 -11.31
C ALA A 37 35.90 7.57 -12.83
N ASP A 38 35.48 6.41 -13.34
CA ASP A 38 35.44 6.10 -14.77
C ASP A 38 34.06 6.43 -15.38
N GLY A 39 33.16 7.07 -14.61
CA GLY A 39 31.80 7.42 -15.02
C GLY A 39 30.84 6.24 -15.05
N LEU A 40 31.18 5.09 -14.45
CA LEU A 40 30.33 3.91 -14.43
C LEU A 40 29.37 3.94 -13.25
N VAL A 41 28.10 3.59 -13.48
CA VAL A 41 27.11 3.46 -12.41
C VAL A 41 27.47 2.32 -11.48
N ILE A 42 27.58 2.62 -10.18
CA ILE A 42 27.88 1.63 -9.16
C ILE A 42 26.57 0.91 -8.76
N PRO A 43 26.46 -0.41 -9.01
CA PRO A 43 25.28 -1.17 -8.63
C PRO A 43 25.01 -1.07 -7.12
N GLU A 44 23.74 -1.06 -6.72
CA GLU A 44 23.34 -0.81 -5.33
C GLU A 44 24.04 -1.69 -4.29
N PHE A 45 24.24 -2.97 -4.59
CA PHE A 45 24.96 -3.94 -3.76
C PHE A 45 26.43 -3.56 -3.49
N TRP A 46 27.08 -2.84 -4.42
CA TRP A 46 28.48 -2.44 -4.32
C TRP A 46 28.69 -1.07 -3.68
N ARG A 47 27.64 -0.25 -3.55
CA ARG A 47 27.71 1.11 -2.99
C ARG A 47 28.30 1.19 -1.57
N PRO A 48 28.05 0.23 -0.64
CA PRO A 48 28.67 0.26 0.68
C PRO A 48 30.20 0.04 0.69
N CYS A 49 30.80 -0.42 -0.42
CA CYS A 49 32.21 -0.76 -0.51
C CYS A 49 32.88 -0.26 -1.80
N PRO A 50 32.93 1.07 -2.04
CA PRO A 50 33.38 1.65 -3.32
C PRO A 50 34.87 1.37 -3.63
N ARG A 51 35.70 1.19 -2.60
CA ARG A 51 37.11 0.81 -2.76
C ARG A 51 37.28 -0.61 -3.34
N ARG A 52 36.40 -1.54 -2.96
CA ARG A 52 36.41 -2.90 -3.49
C ARG A 52 35.91 -2.92 -4.93
N TRP A 53 34.89 -2.11 -5.24
CA TRP A 53 34.44 -1.89 -6.60
C TRP A 53 35.57 -1.37 -7.50
N ALA A 54 36.27 -0.31 -7.10
CA ALA A 54 37.37 0.26 -7.88
C ALA A 54 38.54 -0.71 -8.13
N ALA A 55 38.72 -1.71 -7.25
CA ALA A 55 39.74 -2.75 -7.41
C ALA A 55 39.38 -3.81 -8.47
N ILE A 56 38.14 -3.81 -8.98
CA ILE A 56 37.69 -4.73 -10.02
C ILE A 56 38.12 -4.21 -11.39
N ALA A 57 38.56 -5.13 -12.25
CA ALA A 57 38.95 -4.83 -13.63
C ALA A 57 37.87 -4.02 -14.36
N LEU A 58 38.30 -3.02 -15.13
CA LEU A 58 37.41 -2.07 -15.81
C LEU A 58 36.38 -2.78 -16.71
N SER A 59 36.79 -3.81 -17.45
CA SER A 59 35.91 -4.59 -18.32
C SER A 59 34.76 -5.28 -17.57
N VAL A 60 35.02 -5.72 -16.33
CA VAL A 60 34.00 -6.33 -15.47
C VAL A 60 33.07 -5.28 -14.90
N ARG A 61 33.61 -4.13 -14.47
CA ARG A 61 32.80 -2.99 -14.01
C ARG A 61 31.87 -2.45 -15.11
N GLN A 62 32.35 -2.36 -16.34
CA GLN A 62 31.55 -1.96 -17.51
C GLN A 62 30.37 -2.92 -17.73
N LYS A 63 30.63 -4.23 -17.73
CA LYS A 63 29.60 -5.26 -17.88
C LYS A 63 28.53 -5.14 -16.77
N TRP A 64 28.95 -5.07 -15.51
CA TRP A 64 28.02 -5.02 -14.38
C TRP A 64 27.27 -3.70 -14.27
N SER A 65 27.91 -2.58 -14.65
CA SER A 65 27.25 -1.28 -14.78
C SER A 65 26.15 -1.32 -15.85
N ALA A 66 26.45 -1.89 -17.03
CA ALA A 66 25.48 -2.05 -18.11
C ALA A 66 24.31 -2.98 -17.71
N GLU A 67 24.60 -4.13 -17.07
CA GLU A 67 23.57 -5.04 -16.57
C GLU A 67 22.68 -4.38 -15.50
N TYR A 68 23.27 -3.57 -14.62
CA TYR A 68 22.53 -2.82 -13.60
C TYR A 68 21.62 -1.75 -14.24
N LEU A 69 22.14 -0.98 -15.20
CA LEU A 69 21.35 0.00 -15.95
C LEU A 69 20.21 -0.64 -16.73
N ALA A 70 20.46 -1.77 -17.41
CA ALA A 70 19.42 -2.53 -18.10
C ALA A 70 18.37 -3.05 -17.12
N LYS A 71 18.78 -3.48 -15.91
CA LYS A 71 17.85 -3.89 -14.86
C LYS A 71 17.01 -2.73 -14.37
N VAL A 72 17.61 -1.57 -14.09
CA VAL A 72 16.89 -0.36 -13.63
C VAL A 72 15.90 0.13 -14.69
N ALA A 73 16.32 0.20 -15.95
CA ALA A 73 15.47 0.62 -17.07
C ALA A 73 14.25 -0.30 -17.28
N ASN A 74 14.41 -1.60 -17.00
CA ASN A 74 13.33 -2.60 -17.11
C ASN A 74 12.63 -2.87 -15.77
N THR A 75 13.04 -2.22 -14.68
CA THR A 75 12.35 -2.35 -13.40
C THR A 75 11.16 -1.40 -13.45
N PRO A 76 9.91 -1.90 -13.51
CA PRO A 76 8.76 -1.03 -13.41
C PRO A 76 8.88 -0.22 -12.10
N PRO A 77 8.42 1.04 -12.07
CA PRO A 77 8.48 1.86 -10.87
C PRO A 77 7.96 1.02 -9.71
N PRO A 78 8.61 1.05 -8.52
CA PRO A 78 8.20 0.23 -7.40
C PRO A 78 6.70 0.48 -7.25
N LYS A 79 5.89 -0.56 -7.56
CA LYS A 79 4.44 -0.47 -7.43
C LYS A 79 4.27 0.04 -6.02
N ALA A 80 3.67 1.24 -5.88
CA ALA A 80 3.49 1.90 -4.60
C ALA A 80 3.15 0.79 -3.62
N LYS A 81 4.00 0.58 -2.60
CA LYS A 81 3.81 -0.53 -1.65
C LYS A 81 2.33 -0.48 -1.34
N ARG A 82 1.55 -1.45 -1.85
CA ARG A 82 0.23 -1.71 -1.28
C ARG A 82 0.62 -1.86 0.17
N SER A 83 0.21 -0.91 0.99
CA SER A 83 0.43 -0.99 2.42
C SER A 83 0.10 -2.43 2.73
N GLY A 84 1.07 -3.13 3.32
CA GLY A 84 0.85 -4.49 3.76
C GLY A 84 -0.17 -4.42 4.88
N SER A 85 -1.41 -4.06 4.56
CA SER A 85 -2.57 -4.48 5.29
C SER A 85 -2.68 -5.96 4.96
N GLY A 86 -1.85 -6.78 5.61
CA GLY A 86 -2.50 -7.88 6.31
C GLY A 86 -3.60 -7.18 7.10
N ALA A 87 -4.86 -7.36 6.68
CA ALA A 87 -5.99 -6.60 7.19
C ALA A 87 -5.80 -6.57 8.70
N THR A 88 -5.43 -5.40 9.23
CA THR A 88 -5.35 -5.22 10.67
C THR A 88 -6.72 -5.63 11.15
N ARG A 89 -6.81 -6.40 12.24
CA ARG A 89 -8.05 -6.93 12.89
C ARG A 89 -8.95 -5.80 13.39
N PHE A 90 -9.12 -4.80 12.55
CA PHE A 90 -9.60 -3.48 12.81
C PHE A 90 -11.03 -3.59 13.30
N THR A 91 -11.86 -4.41 12.66
CA THR A 91 -13.25 -4.59 13.05
C THR A 91 -13.39 -5.51 14.26
N THR A 92 -12.66 -6.63 14.33
CA THR A 92 -12.74 -7.57 15.46
C THR A 92 -12.29 -6.94 16.78
N ASP A 93 -11.13 -6.26 16.81
CA ASP A 93 -10.64 -5.65 18.05
C ASP A 93 -11.51 -4.46 18.48
N TYR A 94 -12.12 -3.74 17.53
CA TYR A 94 -13.04 -2.63 17.81
C TYR A 94 -14.37 -3.16 18.36
N ALA A 95 -14.91 -4.23 17.76
CA ALA A 95 -16.09 -4.94 18.27
C ALA A 95 -15.85 -5.49 19.68
N VAL A 96 -14.67 -6.09 19.94
CA VAL A 96 -14.29 -6.56 21.28
C VAL A 96 -14.27 -5.42 22.29
N ARG A 97 -13.64 -4.29 21.94
CA ARG A 97 -13.54 -3.14 22.84
C ARG A 97 -14.90 -2.51 23.10
N TRP A 98 -15.67 -2.23 22.05
CA TRP A 98 -17.00 -1.64 22.17
C TRP A 98 -17.92 -2.51 23.03
N GLY A 99 -17.98 -3.82 22.82
CA GLY A 99 -18.79 -4.70 23.66
C GLY A 99 -18.35 -4.76 25.13
N ARG A 100 -17.04 -4.61 25.41
CA ARG A 100 -16.54 -4.47 26.79
C ARG A 100 -16.94 -3.14 27.43
N ASP A 101 -16.94 -2.06 26.66
CA ASP A 101 -17.36 -0.73 27.13
C ASP A 101 -18.87 -0.72 27.50
N GLN A 102 -19.68 -1.61 26.91
CA GLN A 102 -21.07 -1.86 27.32
C GLN A 102 -21.21 -2.70 28.61
N GLY A 103 -20.08 -3.12 29.21
CA GLY A 103 -20.04 -4.00 30.38
C GLY A 103 -20.35 -5.46 30.07
N TRP A 104 -20.20 -5.90 28.81
CA TRP A 104 -20.49 -7.28 28.42
C TRP A 104 -19.26 -8.19 28.55
N LYS A 105 -19.51 -9.46 28.90
CA LYS A 105 -18.46 -10.46 29.04
C LYS A 105 -18.21 -11.17 27.71
N LEU A 106 -17.00 -11.04 27.17
CA LEU A 106 -16.58 -11.73 25.94
C LEU A 106 -16.59 -13.26 26.16
N ILE A 107 -17.27 -13.99 25.27
CA ILE A 107 -17.29 -15.46 25.23
C ILE A 107 -16.34 -15.96 24.15
N GLU A 108 -16.47 -15.39 22.95
CA GLU A 108 -15.77 -15.85 21.75
C GLU A 108 -15.46 -14.67 20.84
N ARG A 109 -14.41 -14.80 20.02
CA ARG A 109 -14.06 -13.82 18.99
C ARG A 109 -13.50 -14.56 17.80
N GLU A 110 -13.68 -13.99 16.62
CA GLU A 110 -13.08 -14.48 15.40
C GLU A 110 -11.56 -14.60 15.57
N ARG A 111 -11.00 -15.73 15.17
CA ARG A 111 -9.56 -15.98 15.20
C ARG A 111 -9.11 -16.52 13.86
N PHE A 112 -7.97 -16.01 13.39
CA PHE A 112 -7.27 -16.61 12.27
C PHE A 112 -6.52 -17.86 12.75
N ASP A 113 -6.87 -19.02 12.22
CA ASP A 113 -6.10 -20.23 12.43
C ASP A 113 -4.89 -20.24 11.47
N HIS A 114 -3.70 -20.10 12.04
CA HIS A 114 -2.46 -20.08 11.29
C HIS A 114 -2.06 -21.44 10.71
N LEU A 115 -2.61 -22.54 11.23
CA LEU A 115 -2.37 -23.90 10.75
C LEU A 115 -3.22 -24.20 9.52
N THR A 116 -4.53 -23.98 9.62
CA THR A 116 -5.47 -24.24 8.51
C THR A 116 -5.59 -23.08 7.53
N LYS A 117 -4.99 -21.92 7.85
CA LYS A 117 -5.07 -20.67 7.06
C LYS A 117 -6.52 -20.21 6.83
N ARG A 118 -7.41 -20.50 7.79
CA ARG A 118 -8.84 -20.14 7.72
C ARG A 118 -9.22 -19.23 8.88
N HIS A 119 -10.23 -18.40 8.65
CA HIS A 119 -10.91 -17.70 9.71
C HIS A 119 -11.87 -18.67 10.41
N HIS A 120 -11.83 -18.73 11.74
CA HIS A 120 -12.90 -19.33 12.51
C HIS A 120 -14.10 -18.38 12.47
N ASP A 121 -14.96 -18.60 11.48
CA ASP A 121 -16.23 -17.89 11.40
C ASP A 121 -17.07 -18.24 12.64
N LEU A 122 -17.48 -17.20 13.37
CA LEU A 122 -18.43 -17.38 14.47
C LEU A 122 -19.85 -17.59 13.93
N GLU A 123 -20.74 -18.09 14.79
CA GLU A 123 -22.16 -18.14 14.46
C GLU A 123 -22.67 -16.77 13.98
N PHE A 124 -23.54 -16.77 12.97
CA PHE A 124 -24.12 -15.55 12.39
C PHE A 124 -23.13 -14.64 11.64
N GLY A 125 -21.89 -15.10 11.44
CA GLY A 125 -20.86 -14.37 10.72
C GLY A 125 -20.36 -13.14 11.47
N VAL A 126 -20.49 -13.13 12.81
CA VAL A 126 -20.09 -12.02 13.68
C VAL A 126 -18.60 -12.05 14.00
N ASP A 127 -18.02 -10.89 14.32
CA ASP A 127 -16.61 -10.78 14.73
C ASP A 127 -16.39 -11.19 16.20
N ALA A 128 -17.39 -10.95 17.07
CA ALA A 128 -17.29 -11.25 18.51
C ALA A 128 -18.64 -11.66 19.12
N MET A 129 -18.59 -12.47 20.18
CA MET A 129 -19.75 -12.95 20.92
C MET A 129 -19.60 -12.66 22.41
N PHE A 130 -20.68 -12.16 23.02
CA PHE A 130 -20.71 -11.70 24.41
C PHE A 130 -21.93 -12.21 25.17
N ILE A 131 -21.84 -12.18 26.50
CA ILE A 131 -22.97 -12.24 27.43
C ILE A 131 -23.14 -10.86 28.05
N ASN A 132 -24.36 -10.30 27.97
CA ASN A 132 -24.70 -9.07 28.67
C ASN A 132 -24.94 -9.33 30.18
N PRO A 133 -24.98 -8.30 31.04
CA PRO A 133 -25.25 -8.45 32.47
C PRO A 133 -26.59 -9.14 32.79
N ALA A 134 -27.56 -9.10 31.87
CA ALA A 134 -28.84 -9.80 32.00
C ALA A 134 -28.79 -11.28 31.57
N GLY A 135 -27.63 -11.81 31.17
CA GLY A 135 -27.45 -13.20 30.74
C GLY A 135 -27.76 -13.47 29.27
N GLY A 136 -28.17 -12.47 28.49
CA GLY A 136 -28.46 -12.60 27.07
C GLY A 136 -27.20 -12.67 26.20
N ARG A 137 -27.25 -13.49 25.14
CA ARG A 137 -26.16 -13.60 24.15
C ARG A 137 -26.24 -12.46 23.14
N ILE A 138 -25.10 -11.81 22.89
CA ILE A 138 -24.97 -10.72 21.92
C ILE A 138 -23.83 -11.03 20.95
N GLY A 139 -24.15 -11.13 19.66
CA GLY A 139 -23.16 -11.17 18.58
C GLY A 139 -22.90 -9.77 18.07
N VAL A 140 -21.64 -9.38 17.91
CA VAL A 140 -21.24 -8.06 17.42
C VAL A 140 -20.48 -8.21 16.10
N GLN A 141 -21.04 -7.61 15.05
CA GLN A 141 -20.35 -7.43 13.76
C GLN A 141 -19.72 -6.05 13.72
N GLY A 142 -18.39 -5.98 13.79
CA GLY A 142 -17.66 -4.75 13.51
C GLY A 142 -17.53 -4.54 12.01
N ALA A 143 -17.59 -3.30 11.57
CA ALA A 143 -17.45 -2.96 10.15
C ALA A 143 -16.76 -1.61 9.96
N GLY A 144 -16.08 -1.45 8.83
CA GLY A 144 -15.72 -0.15 8.30
C GLY A 144 -16.92 0.53 7.63
N LYS A 145 -16.77 1.83 7.36
CA LYS A 145 -17.76 2.60 6.60
C LYS A 145 -18.07 1.91 5.26
N SER A 146 -19.37 1.81 4.95
CA SER A 146 -19.90 1.25 3.68
C SER A 146 -19.80 -0.28 3.54
N GLU A 147 -19.51 -1.01 4.61
CA GLU A 147 -19.45 -2.49 4.58
C GLU A 147 -20.77 -3.15 5.04
N LYS A 148 -21.82 -2.36 5.33
CA LYS A 148 -23.10 -2.86 5.83
C LYS A 148 -23.74 -3.93 4.94
N ALA A 149 -23.86 -3.65 3.64
CA ALA A 149 -24.53 -4.55 2.71
C ALA A 149 -23.88 -5.96 2.66
N PRO A 150 -22.55 -6.10 2.48
CA PRO A 150 -21.93 -7.42 2.50
C PRO A 150 -22.02 -8.11 3.87
N HIS A 151 -21.91 -7.38 4.99
CA HIS A 151 -22.08 -7.98 6.32
C HIS A 151 -23.51 -8.46 6.58
N TYR A 152 -24.51 -7.68 6.18
CA TYR A 152 -25.90 -8.07 6.30
C TYR A 152 -26.21 -9.31 5.45
N GLN A 153 -25.65 -9.41 4.23
CA GLN A 153 -25.80 -10.61 3.42
C GLN A 153 -25.17 -11.84 4.11
N ARG A 154 -23.96 -11.72 4.68
CA ARG A 154 -23.34 -12.81 5.46
C ARG A 154 -24.21 -13.25 6.65
N PHE A 155 -24.83 -12.30 7.33
CA PHE A 155 -25.78 -12.58 8.41
C PHE A 155 -27.01 -13.36 7.90
N MET A 156 -27.59 -12.94 6.78
CA MET A 156 -28.71 -13.63 6.14
C MET A 156 -28.33 -15.05 5.69
N ASP A 157 -27.17 -15.21 5.05
CA ASP A 157 -26.65 -16.51 4.60
C ASP A 157 -26.40 -17.47 5.78
N ALA A 158 -26.04 -16.93 6.95
CA ALA A 158 -25.85 -17.69 8.18
C ALA A 158 -27.16 -18.12 8.87
N GLY A 159 -28.33 -17.73 8.32
CA GLY A 159 -29.67 -18.04 8.81
C GLY A 159 -30.45 -16.82 9.34
N GLY A 160 -29.82 -15.65 9.34
CA GLY A 160 -30.46 -14.34 9.56
C GLY A 160 -31.26 -14.21 10.86
N PRO A 161 -32.27 -13.32 10.86
CA PRO A 161 -33.14 -13.03 11.99
C PRO A 161 -33.79 -14.26 12.64
N ALA A 162 -34.27 -15.19 11.81
CA ALA A 162 -34.99 -16.38 12.29
C ALA A 162 -34.09 -17.25 13.18
N LYS A 163 -32.88 -17.58 12.70
CA LYS A 163 -31.93 -18.39 13.47
C LYS A 163 -31.39 -17.64 14.70
N ALA A 164 -31.21 -16.32 14.60
CA ALA A 164 -30.79 -15.50 15.74
C ALA A 164 -31.83 -15.55 16.86
N ARG A 165 -33.12 -15.44 16.51
CA ARG A 165 -34.24 -15.58 17.45
C ARG A 165 -34.31 -16.96 18.07
N ASP A 166 -34.23 -18.02 17.25
CA ASP A 166 -34.27 -19.41 17.74
C ASP A 166 -33.14 -19.72 18.72
N ARG A 167 -31.98 -19.06 18.55
CA ARG A 167 -30.81 -19.21 19.42
C ARG A 167 -30.74 -18.19 20.55
N ALA A 168 -31.74 -17.33 20.68
CA ALA A 168 -31.80 -16.23 21.64
C ALA A 168 -30.54 -15.34 21.62
N VAL A 169 -30.04 -15.05 20.41
CA VAL A 169 -28.88 -14.17 20.17
C VAL A 169 -29.37 -12.86 19.57
N THR A 170 -29.01 -11.74 20.17
CA THR A 170 -29.15 -10.42 19.53
C THR A 170 -27.91 -10.14 18.70
N VAL A 171 -28.06 -9.86 17.41
CA VAL A 171 -26.92 -9.43 16.58
C VAL A 171 -26.91 -7.91 16.50
N VAL A 172 -25.75 -7.31 16.75
CA VAL A 172 -25.53 -5.86 16.66
C VAL A 172 -24.47 -5.59 15.62
N TYR A 173 -24.83 -4.79 14.63
CA TYR A 173 -23.91 -4.24 13.65
C TYR A 173 -23.40 -2.89 14.12
N VAL A 174 -22.08 -2.70 14.05
CA VAL A 174 -21.42 -1.49 14.52
C VAL A 174 -20.41 -1.01 13.48
N GLU A 175 -20.59 0.21 12.98
CA GLU A 175 -19.63 0.84 12.06
C GLU A 175 -18.62 1.68 12.80
N PHE A 176 -17.37 1.56 12.39
CA PHE A 176 -16.24 2.30 12.91
C PHE A 176 -15.51 3.07 11.80
N VAL A 177 -14.89 4.19 12.19
CA VAL A 177 -13.95 4.91 11.34
C VAL A 177 -12.54 4.49 11.72
N ARG A 178 -11.67 4.28 10.72
CA ARG A 178 -10.30 3.83 11.00
C ARG A 178 -9.55 4.79 11.91
N GLY A 179 -9.05 4.27 13.02
CA GLY A 179 -8.37 5.07 14.04
C GLY A 179 -9.29 5.68 15.10
N ASN A 180 -10.61 5.50 14.99
CA ASN A 180 -11.59 5.99 15.96
C ASN A 180 -12.46 4.84 16.48
N TYR A 181 -12.31 4.51 17.76
CA TYR A 181 -13.05 3.43 18.43
C TYR A 181 -14.50 3.80 18.76
N THR A 182 -14.88 5.07 18.61
CA THR A 182 -16.26 5.49 18.76
C THR A 182 -17.06 5.07 17.53
N PRO A 183 -18.18 4.36 17.70
CA PRO A 183 -19.01 3.92 16.60
C PRO A 183 -19.67 5.12 15.93
N VAL A 184 -19.80 5.05 14.60
CA VAL A 184 -20.53 6.04 13.80
C VAL A 184 -21.96 5.57 13.47
N LEU A 185 -22.21 4.27 13.57
CA LEU A 185 -23.53 3.66 13.39
C LEU A 185 -23.63 2.44 14.29
N GLU A 186 -24.80 2.28 14.91
CA GLU A 186 -25.17 1.08 15.66
C GLU A 186 -26.55 0.63 15.19
N GLU A 187 -26.69 -0.65 14.87
CA GLU A 187 -27.95 -1.22 14.39
C GLU A 187 -28.15 -2.63 14.94
N LYS A 188 -29.38 -2.94 15.35
CA LYS A 188 -29.73 -4.27 15.85
C LYS A 188 -30.39 -5.07 14.74
N TRP A 189 -29.94 -6.30 14.54
CA TRP A 189 -30.50 -7.27 13.61
C TRP A 189 -31.16 -8.40 14.41
N THR A 190 -32.49 -8.55 14.25
CA THR A 190 -33.37 -9.44 15.04
C THR A 190 -34.51 -9.98 14.21
#